data_AF-A9FLW5-F1
#
_entry.id   AF-A9FLW5-F1
#
_cell.length_a   1.000
_cell.length_b   1.000
_cell.length_c   1.000
_cell.angle_alpha   90.00
_cell.angle_beta   90.00
_cell.angle_gamma   90.00
#
_symmetry.space_group_name_H-M   'P 1'
#
loop_
_entity.id
_entity.type
_entity.pdbx_description
1 polymer ?
#
loop_
_entity_poly.entity_id
_entity_poly.type
_entity_poly.pdbx_seq_one_letter_code
_entity_poly.pdbx_strand_id
1 'polypeptide(L)'
;MGSDFDAARRAARRAYELGRLRSSALRAAMVAAVSAAAAVVAVGPDALAWVPVTLLVWIFIEWRGTWLLRGARGGLLAGLTTLALPLSILRPCCRLDADMSSGTCCTMPGACVVVGAMLGLSLALVVPRVPSERRATTAIGMVLGVGSVAALRCGALLFGEAAGLIGGLVAGVVAANLARAWMDRGELGAHS
;
A
#
# COMPACT_ATOMS: atom_id res chain seq x y z
N MET A 1 6.02 -45.85 -17.75
CA MET A 1 6.96 -44.77 -18.09
C MET A 1 6.34 -43.39 -17.97
N GLY A 2 5.15 -43.09 -18.51
CA GLY A 2 4.49 -41.77 -18.33
C GLY A 2 4.07 -41.43 -16.89
N SER A 3 3.60 -42.42 -16.11
CA SER A 3 3.14 -42.24 -14.72
C SER A 3 4.22 -41.76 -13.75
N ASP A 4 5.46 -42.20 -13.95
CA ASP A 4 6.59 -41.88 -13.07
C ASP A 4 7.08 -40.45 -13.33
N PHE A 5 7.08 -40.02 -14.60
CA PHE A 5 7.34 -38.62 -14.97
C PHE A 5 6.28 -37.67 -14.40
N ASP A 6 5.01 -38.06 -14.40
CA ASP A 6 3.93 -37.24 -13.82
C ASP A 6 4.00 -37.16 -12.29
N ALA A 7 4.40 -38.24 -11.62
CA ALA A 7 4.65 -38.25 -10.18
C ALA A 7 5.83 -37.32 -9.82
N ALA A 8 6.95 -37.45 -10.54
CA ALA A 8 8.13 -36.60 -10.36
C ALA A 8 7.83 -35.12 -10.63
N ARG A 9 7.05 -34.82 -11.68
CA ARG A 9 6.64 -33.44 -12.02
C ARG A 9 5.74 -32.82 -10.96
N ARG A 10 4.83 -33.60 -10.35
CA ARG A 10 3.97 -33.14 -9.24
C ARG A 10 4.78 -32.88 -7.97
N ALA A 11 5.73 -33.77 -7.63
CA ALA A 11 6.62 -33.58 -6.50
C ALA A 11 7.50 -32.33 -6.67
N ALA A 12 8.08 -32.14 -7.86
CA ALA A 12 8.89 -30.96 -8.18
C ALA A 12 8.08 -29.64 -8.10
N ARG A 13 6.83 -29.63 -8.58
CA ARG A 13 5.93 -28.46 -8.45
C ARG A 13 5.64 -28.14 -6.99
N ARG A 14 5.31 -29.14 -6.16
CA ARG A 14 5.04 -28.92 -4.73
C ARG A 14 6.26 -28.38 -3.99
N ALA A 15 7.45 -28.92 -4.27
CA ALA A 15 8.69 -28.44 -3.68
C ALA A 15 8.99 -26.98 -4.09
N TYR A 16 8.76 -26.65 -5.36
CA TYR A 16 8.90 -25.28 -5.86
C TYR A 16 7.90 -24.31 -5.20
N GLU A 17 6.64 -24.69 -5.07
CA GLU A 17 5.59 -23.87 -4.43
C GLU A 17 5.88 -23.64 -2.95
N LEU A 18 6.31 -24.68 -2.21
CA LEU A 18 6.72 -24.57 -0.81
C LEU A 18 7.98 -23.70 -0.63
N GLY A 19 8.98 -23.85 -1.50
CA GLY A 19 10.18 -23.00 -1.47
C GLY A 19 9.88 -21.53 -1.78
N ARG A 20 8.97 -21.28 -2.72
CA ARG A 20 8.49 -19.93 -3.04
C ARG A 20 7.70 -19.32 -1.89
N LEU A 21 6.82 -20.08 -1.25
CA LEU A 21 6.09 -19.62 -0.07
C LEU A 21 7.05 -19.27 1.07
N ARG A 22 8.01 -20.13 1.39
CA ARG A 22 8.97 -19.89 2.48
C ARG A 22 9.82 -18.64 2.25
N SER A 23 10.35 -18.46 1.04
CA SER A 23 11.13 -17.27 0.69
C SER A 23 10.29 -15.99 0.70
N SER A 24 9.04 -16.05 0.23
CA SER A 24 8.09 -14.92 0.31
C SER A 24 7.73 -14.57 1.76
N ALA A 25 7.50 -15.57 2.61
CA ALA A 25 7.17 -15.39 4.01
C ALA A 25 8.32 -14.75 4.79
N LEU A 26 9.56 -15.16 4.55
CA LEU A 26 10.74 -14.56 5.20
C LEU A 26 10.90 -13.08 4.82
N ARG A 27 10.74 -12.74 3.54
CA ARG A 27 10.83 -11.34 3.08
C ARG A 27 9.69 -10.50 3.61
N ALA A 28 8.46 -11.03 3.55
CA ALA A 28 7.29 -10.39 4.11
C ALA A 28 7.43 -10.17 5.62
N ALA A 29 7.99 -11.14 6.35
CA ALA A 29 8.26 -11.01 7.78
C ALA A 29 9.26 -9.90 8.09
N MET A 30 10.34 -9.75 7.30
CA MET A 30 11.27 -8.62 7.48
C MET A 30 10.58 -7.27 7.27
N VAL A 31 9.81 -7.14 6.19
CA VAL A 31 9.09 -5.89 5.89
C VAL A 31 8.04 -5.59 6.95
N ALA A 32 7.27 -6.60 7.36
CA ALA A 32 6.29 -6.49 8.43
C ALA A 32 6.97 -6.07 9.74
N ALA A 33 8.10 -6.69 10.12
CA ALA A 33 8.84 -6.35 11.33
C ALA A 33 9.35 -4.90 11.32
N VAL A 34 9.90 -4.43 10.20
CA VAL A 34 10.36 -3.03 10.05
C VAL A 34 9.17 -2.06 10.13
N SER A 35 8.07 -2.37 9.44
CA SER A 35 6.86 -1.54 9.48
C SER A 35 6.20 -1.51 10.86
N ALA A 36 6.23 -2.64 11.58
CA ALA A 36 5.72 -2.75 12.94
C ALA A 36 6.58 -1.94 13.91
N ALA A 37 7.91 -2.06 13.83
CA ALA A 37 8.82 -1.26 14.65
C ALA A 37 8.61 0.25 14.42
N ALA A 38 8.51 0.67 13.16
CA ALA A 38 8.21 2.06 12.82
C ALA A 38 6.85 2.52 13.38
N ALA A 39 5.82 1.68 13.29
CA ALA A 39 4.49 1.98 13.82
C ALA A 39 4.47 2.06 15.35
N VAL A 40 5.18 1.17 16.05
CA VAL A 40 5.30 1.22 17.52
C VAL A 40 5.97 2.51 17.97
N VAL A 41 7.04 2.92 17.29
CA VAL A 41 7.74 4.18 17.60
C VAL A 41 6.86 5.40 17.32
N ALA A 42 6.05 5.37 16.26
CA ALA A 42 5.25 6.51 15.82
C ALA A 42 3.88 6.63 16.52
N VAL A 43 3.26 5.51 16.91
CA VAL A 43 1.86 5.42 17.35
C VAL A 43 1.70 4.75 18.71
N GLY A 44 2.58 3.80 19.06
CA GLY A 44 2.51 3.05 20.32
C GLY A 44 2.22 1.55 20.13
N PRO A 45 2.12 0.78 21.23
CA PRO A 45 2.05 -0.69 21.20
C PRO A 45 0.74 -1.24 20.61
N ASP A 46 -0.35 -0.47 20.60
CA ASP A 46 -1.65 -0.91 20.06
C ASP A 46 -1.61 -1.22 18.55
N ALA A 47 -0.61 -0.68 17.85
CA ALA A 47 -0.34 -0.99 16.45
C ALA A 47 0.02 -2.49 16.22
N LEU A 48 0.46 -3.23 17.26
CA LEU A 48 0.80 -4.64 17.14
C LEU A 48 -0.39 -5.51 16.71
N ALA A 49 -1.62 -5.12 17.04
CA ALA A 49 -2.82 -5.87 16.68
C ALA A 49 -2.99 -6.01 15.15
N TRP A 50 -2.44 -5.08 14.37
CA TRP A 50 -2.57 -5.03 12.91
C TRP A 50 -1.39 -5.64 12.15
N VAL A 51 -0.32 -6.04 12.84
CA VAL A 51 0.83 -6.75 12.28
C VAL A 51 0.47 -8.04 11.51
N PRO A 52 -0.46 -8.90 11.96
CA PRO A 52 -0.83 -10.08 11.18
C PRO A 52 -1.48 -9.72 9.84
N VAL A 53 -2.24 -8.63 9.77
CA VAL A 53 -2.87 -8.16 8.53
C VAL A 53 -1.82 -7.66 7.55
N THR A 54 -0.87 -6.84 8.00
CA THR A 54 0.22 -6.38 7.14
C THR A 54 1.08 -7.53 6.65
N LEU A 55 1.37 -8.52 7.51
CA LEU A 55 2.11 -9.72 7.14
C LEU A 55 1.40 -10.52 6.03
N LEU A 56 0.10 -10.77 6.14
CA LEU A 56 -0.68 -11.48 5.12
C LEU A 56 -0.69 -10.75 3.77
N VAL A 57 -0.87 -9.42 3.79
CA VAL A 57 -0.82 -8.59 2.58
C VAL A 57 0.54 -8.69 1.90
N TRP A 58 1.64 -8.60 2.67
CA TRP A 58 3.00 -8.71 2.13
C TRP A 58 3.35 -10.09 1.61
N ILE A 59 2.86 -11.16 2.27
CA ILE A 59 3.00 -12.53 1.76
C ILE A 59 2.31 -12.65 0.40
N PHE A 60 1.08 -12.15 0.26
CA PHE A 60 0.35 -12.19 -1.00
C PHE A 60 1.06 -11.40 -2.12
N ILE A 61 1.61 -10.22 -1.78
CA ILE A 61 2.33 -9.37 -2.73
C ILE A 61 3.62 -10.04 -3.22
N GLU A 62 4.45 -10.57 -2.31
CA GLU A 62 5.67 -11.33 -2.66
C GLU A 62 5.34 -12.59 -3.45
N TRP A 63 4.21 -13.24 -3.16
CA TRP A 63 3.77 -14.42 -3.88
C TRP A 63 3.36 -14.11 -5.33
N ARG A 64 2.63 -13.01 -5.58
CA ARG A 64 2.10 -12.64 -6.92
C ARG A 64 3.16 -12.12 -7.90
N GLY A 65 4.31 -11.66 -7.43
CA GLY A 65 5.50 -11.43 -8.28
C GLY A 65 5.95 -9.98 -8.43
N THR A 66 6.96 -9.78 -9.28
CA THR A 66 7.90 -8.65 -9.23
C THR A 66 7.32 -7.28 -9.54
N TRP A 67 6.29 -7.17 -10.40
CA TRP A 67 5.69 -5.88 -10.76
C TRP A 67 4.75 -5.34 -9.68
N LEU A 68 3.95 -6.24 -9.08
CA LEU A 68 3.17 -5.93 -7.90
C LEU A 68 4.08 -5.51 -6.74
N LEU A 69 5.23 -6.20 -6.59
CA LEU A 69 6.24 -5.89 -5.59
C LEU A 69 6.87 -4.50 -5.77
N ARG A 70 7.18 -4.10 -7.02
CA ARG A 70 7.73 -2.76 -7.31
C ARG A 70 6.73 -1.67 -6.93
N GLY A 71 5.45 -1.87 -7.27
CA GLY A 71 4.37 -0.99 -6.83
C GLY A 71 4.28 -0.92 -5.31
N ALA A 72 4.23 -2.08 -4.65
CA ALA A 72 4.13 -2.17 -3.20
C ALA A 72 5.30 -1.55 -2.45
N ARG A 73 6.53 -1.69 -2.93
CA ARG A 73 7.71 -1.02 -2.35
C ARG A 73 7.60 0.50 -2.47
N GLY A 74 7.17 1.01 -3.63
CA GLY A 74 6.89 2.44 -3.80
C GLY A 74 5.80 2.93 -2.85
N GLY A 75 4.72 2.16 -2.71
CA GLY A 75 3.63 2.44 -1.77
C GLY A 75 4.03 2.32 -0.30
N LEU A 76 4.97 1.45 0.05
CA LEU A 76 5.49 1.34 1.41
C LEU A 76 6.40 2.51 1.77
N LEU A 77 7.29 2.92 0.86
CA LEU A 77 8.12 4.12 1.07
C LEU A 77 7.23 5.35 1.25
N ALA A 78 6.19 5.46 0.43
CA ALA A 78 5.14 6.47 0.56
C ALA A 78 4.39 6.41 1.90
N GLY A 79 4.03 5.20 2.35
CA GLY A 79 3.40 4.98 3.65
C GLY A 79 4.32 5.36 4.82
N LEU A 80 5.61 5.06 4.72
CA LEU A 80 6.61 5.40 5.73
C LEU A 80 6.89 6.90 5.77
N THR A 81 7.00 7.56 4.62
CA THR A 81 7.15 9.03 4.60
C THR A 81 5.91 9.71 5.19
N THR A 82 4.71 9.20 4.90
CA THR A 82 3.49 9.70 5.53
C THR A 82 3.44 9.44 7.03
N LEU A 83 3.96 8.30 7.53
CA LEU A 83 4.15 8.07 8.98
C LEU A 83 5.09 9.10 9.62
N ALA A 84 6.16 9.48 8.93
CA ALA A 84 7.10 10.49 9.40
C ALA A 84 6.55 11.93 9.36
N LEU A 85 5.46 12.18 8.62
CA LEU A 85 4.82 13.49 8.62
C LEU A 85 4.26 13.79 10.03
N PRO A 86 4.63 14.94 10.62
CA PRO A 86 4.16 15.33 11.93
C PRO A 86 2.63 15.52 11.91
N LEU A 87 2.00 15.13 13.02
CA LEU A 87 0.55 15.25 13.23
C LEU A 87 0.03 16.69 13.03
N SER A 88 0.91 17.69 13.11
CA SER A 88 0.66 19.08 12.76
C SER A 88 0.06 19.28 11.36
N ILE A 89 0.46 18.45 10.39
CA ILE A 89 -0.05 18.49 9.01
C ILE A 89 -1.40 17.76 8.90
N LEU A 90 -1.65 16.77 9.77
CA LEU A 90 -2.92 16.03 9.85
C LEU A 90 -3.96 16.71 10.75
N ARG A 91 -3.64 17.84 11.40
CA ARG A 91 -4.60 18.67 12.15
C ARG A 91 -5.92 18.97 11.41
N PRO A 92 -6.00 19.11 10.07
CA PRO A 92 -7.28 19.32 9.39
C PRO A 92 -8.22 18.10 9.48
N CYS A 93 -7.67 16.90 9.70
CA CYS A 93 -8.44 15.66 9.84
C CYS A 93 -8.91 15.42 11.29
N CYS A 94 -8.25 16.07 12.27
CA CYS A 94 -8.53 15.91 13.69
C CYS A 94 -9.27 17.14 14.24
N ARG A 95 -10.24 16.92 15.14
CA ARG A 95 -10.86 18.03 15.86
C ARG A 95 -9.86 18.61 16.87
N LEU A 96 -9.67 19.94 16.87
CA LEU A 96 -8.64 20.65 17.69
C LEU A 96 -8.76 20.45 19.21
N ASP A 97 -9.90 19.97 19.70
CA ASP A 97 -10.20 19.78 21.13
C ASP A 97 -10.27 18.31 21.58
N ALA A 98 -9.92 17.34 20.72
CA ALA A 98 -10.05 15.92 21.04
C ALA A 98 -8.78 15.37 21.70
N ASP A 99 -8.95 14.76 22.88
CA ASP A 99 -7.89 14.15 23.68
C ASP A 99 -7.32 12.90 22.97
N MET A 100 -6.01 12.94 22.67
CA MET A 100 -5.31 11.90 21.88
C MET A 100 -5.30 10.51 22.53
N SER A 101 -5.66 10.41 23.81
CA SER A 101 -5.70 9.15 24.57
C SER A 101 -6.91 8.27 24.26
N SER A 102 -7.95 8.82 23.63
CA SER A 102 -9.25 8.14 23.50
C SER A 102 -9.56 7.59 22.10
N GLY A 103 -8.65 7.71 21.13
CA GLY A 103 -8.85 7.19 19.76
C GLY A 103 -9.97 7.88 18.95
N THR A 104 -10.72 8.82 19.54
CA THR A 104 -11.85 9.53 18.91
C THR A 104 -11.42 10.83 18.21
N CYS A 105 -10.20 10.88 17.64
CA CYS A 105 -9.62 12.12 17.12
C CYS A 105 -10.23 12.62 15.80
N CYS A 106 -10.81 11.75 14.99
CA CYS A 106 -11.22 12.08 13.63
C CYS A 106 -12.74 11.89 13.49
N THR A 107 -13.45 12.94 13.11
CA THR A 107 -14.91 12.88 12.82
C THR A 107 -15.27 13.59 11.51
N MET A 108 -14.26 13.96 10.69
CA MET A 108 -14.47 14.69 9.46
C MET A 108 -13.93 13.88 8.25
N PRO A 109 -14.70 12.89 7.76
CA PRO A 109 -14.26 12.00 6.68
C PRO A 109 -13.92 12.76 5.40
N GLY A 110 -14.55 13.91 5.15
CA GLY A 110 -14.24 14.77 3.99
C GLY A 110 -12.81 15.32 3.99
N ALA A 111 -12.27 15.72 5.15
CA ALA A 111 -10.90 16.24 5.24
C ALA A 111 -9.88 15.11 5.01
N CYS A 112 -10.13 13.92 5.55
CA CYS A 112 -9.32 12.73 5.32
C CYS A 112 -9.26 12.34 3.85
N VAL A 113 -10.37 12.47 3.11
CA VAL A 113 -10.40 12.23 1.65
C VAL A 113 -9.51 13.22 0.91
N VAL A 114 -9.58 14.52 1.24
CA VAL A 114 -8.77 15.56 0.57
C VAL A 114 -7.29 15.37 0.84
N VAL A 115 -6.90 15.12 2.09
CA VAL A 115 -5.49 14.85 2.45
C VAL A 115 -5.01 13.56 1.80
N GLY A 116 -5.83 12.51 1.78
CA GLY A 116 -5.55 11.27 1.07
C GLY A 116 -5.38 11.48 -0.43
N ALA A 117 -6.20 12.32 -1.06
CA ALA A 117 -6.10 12.66 -2.47
C ALA A 117 -4.83 13.46 -2.79
N MET A 118 -4.45 14.44 -1.97
CA MET A 118 -3.21 15.21 -2.13
C MET A 118 -1.96 14.34 -1.99
N LEU A 119 -1.97 13.43 -1.01
CA LEU A 119 -0.92 12.43 -0.87
C LEU A 119 -0.88 11.47 -2.06
N GLY A 120 -2.03 10.97 -2.51
CA GLY A 120 -2.13 10.14 -3.71
C GLY A 120 -1.58 10.83 -4.96
N LEU A 121 -1.86 12.12 -5.13
CA LEU A 121 -1.37 12.92 -6.26
C LEU A 121 0.14 13.14 -6.19
N SER A 122 0.66 13.52 -5.02
CA SER A 122 2.11 13.75 -4.83
C SER A 122 2.90 12.46 -5.04
N LEU A 123 2.37 11.33 -4.57
CA LEU A 123 2.95 10.03 -4.82
C LEU A 123 2.93 9.68 -6.29
N ALA A 124 1.80 9.90 -6.96
CA ALA A 124 1.69 9.64 -8.39
C ALA A 124 2.73 10.42 -9.21
N LEU A 125 3.09 11.64 -8.80
CA LEU A 125 4.17 12.41 -9.44
C LEU A 125 5.55 11.73 -9.31
N VAL A 126 5.83 11.10 -8.16
CA VAL A 126 7.13 10.45 -7.87
C VAL A 126 7.20 9.01 -8.44
N VAL A 127 6.08 8.39 -8.79
CA VAL A 127 6.07 7.03 -9.35
C VAL A 127 6.83 6.97 -10.67
N PRO A 128 7.83 6.05 -10.80
CA PRO A 128 8.59 5.87 -12.03
C PRO A 128 7.67 5.52 -13.21
N ARG A 129 8.00 6.02 -14.41
CA ARG A 129 7.23 5.74 -15.63
C ARG A 129 7.22 4.23 -15.90
N VAL A 130 6.06 3.61 -15.74
CA VAL A 130 5.84 2.17 -16.03
C VAL A 130 5.11 2.02 -17.37
N PRO A 131 5.47 1.04 -18.21
CA PRO A 131 4.75 0.74 -19.45
C PRO A 131 3.25 0.48 -19.20
N SER A 132 2.41 0.97 -20.11
CA SER A 132 0.93 1.03 -19.99
C SER A 132 0.28 -0.30 -19.61
N GLU A 133 0.75 -1.40 -20.19
CA GLU A 133 0.27 -2.77 -19.95
C GLU A 133 0.39 -3.20 -18.47
N ARG A 134 1.34 -2.62 -17.71
CA ARG A 134 1.64 -2.99 -16.31
C ARG A 134 1.35 -1.87 -15.31
N ARG A 135 0.70 -0.78 -15.74
CA ARG A 135 0.34 0.34 -14.85
C ARG A 135 -0.67 -0.08 -13.80
N ALA A 136 -1.71 -0.84 -14.17
CA ALA A 136 -2.76 -1.27 -13.25
C ALA A 136 -2.22 -2.16 -12.11
N THR A 137 -1.38 -3.14 -12.43
CA THR A 137 -0.75 -4.00 -11.43
C THR A 137 0.19 -3.23 -10.50
N THR A 138 0.94 -2.27 -11.03
CA THR A 138 1.80 -1.40 -10.20
C THR A 138 0.97 -0.51 -9.27
N ALA A 139 -0.12 0.08 -9.76
CA ALA A 139 -1.02 0.92 -8.98
C ALA A 139 -1.69 0.13 -7.83
N ILE A 140 -2.17 -1.09 -8.11
CA ILE A 140 -2.71 -1.98 -7.07
C ILE A 140 -1.66 -2.28 -6.00
N GLY A 141 -0.42 -2.57 -6.42
CA GLY A 141 0.69 -2.77 -5.49
C GLY A 141 0.91 -1.56 -4.59
N MET A 142 0.90 -0.35 -5.14
CA MET A 142 1.04 0.88 -4.37
C MET A 142 -0.08 1.08 -3.36
N VAL A 143 -1.33 0.87 -3.77
CA VAL A 143 -2.49 0.99 -2.87
C VAL A 143 -2.39 -0.01 -1.72
N LEU A 144 -2.00 -1.26 -2.01
CA LEU A 144 -1.79 -2.28 -0.96
C LEU A 144 -0.63 -1.91 -0.03
N GLY A 145 0.47 -1.39 -0.56
CA GLY A 145 1.62 -0.93 0.23
C GLY A 145 1.25 0.22 1.16
N VAL A 146 0.64 1.29 0.63
CA VAL A 146 0.18 2.43 1.44
C VAL A 146 -0.89 1.99 2.43
N GLY A 147 -1.88 1.21 1.99
CA GLY A 147 -2.96 0.72 2.84
C GLY A 147 -2.47 -0.11 4.03
N SER A 148 -1.45 -0.94 3.82
CA SER A 148 -0.84 -1.73 4.91
C SER A 148 -0.24 -0.85 6.01
N VAL A 149 0.38 0.26 5.63
CA VAL A 149 1.00 1.20 6.58
C VAL A 149 -0.04 2.15 7.20
N ALA A 150 -1.01 2.60 6.39
CA ALA A 150 -2.11 3.45 6.86
C ALA A 150 -2.99 2.73 7.88
N ALA A 151 -3.22 1.42 7.72
CA ALA A 151 -3.97 0.60 8.68
C ALA A 151 -3.32 0.59 10.07
N LEU A 152 -1.98 0.57 10.15
CA LEU A 152 -1.25 0.62 11.43
C LEU A 152 -1.49 1.93 12.18
N ARG A 153 -1.70 3.04 11.45
CA ARG A 153 -2.00 4.36 12.03
C ARG A 153 -3.49 4.55 12.33
N CYS A 154 -4.35 3.87 11.56
CA CYS A 154 -5.80 4.05 11.60
C CYS A 154 -6.56 2.97 12.37
N GLY A 155 -5.88 2.05 13.05
CA GLY A 155 -6.52 1.04 13.90
C GLY A 155 -7.41 1.62 15.02
N ALA A 156 -7.24 2.91 15.33
CA ALA A 156 -8.08 3.68 16.25
C ALA A 156 -9.20 4.50 15.56
N LEU A 157 -9.18 4.70 14.23
CA LEU A 157 -10.19 5.48 13.50
C LEU A 157 -11.41 4.61 13.13
N LEU A 158 -12.60 5.22 13.15
CA LEU A 158 -13.84 4.61 12.67
C LEU A 158 -13.70 4.16 11.20
N PHE A 159 -14.32 3.03 10.86
CA PHE A 159 -14.27 2.38 9.54
C PHE A 159 -14.47 3.34 8.34
N GLY A 160 -15.27 4.38 8.52
CA GLY A 160 -15.56 5.39 7.49
C GLY A 160 -14.37 6.30 7.14
N GLU A 161 -13.42 6.51 8.04
CA GLU A 161 -12.31 7.44 7.84
C GLU A 161 -11.10 6.76 7.22
N ALA A 162 -10.85 5.51 7.62
CA ALA A 162 -9.94 4.63 6.90
C ALA A 162 -10.42 4.47 5.45
N ALA A 163 -11.72 4.26 5.23
CA ALA A 163 -12.31 4.20 3.89
C ALA A 163 -12.16 5.52 3.12
N GLY A 164 -12.33 6.68 3.78
CA GLY A 164 -12.14 7.99 3.17
C GLY A 164 -10.70 8.26 2.73
N LEU A 165 -9.72 7.95 3.58
CA LEU A 165 -8.30 8.14 3.28
C LEU A 165 -7.81 7.17 2.19
N ILE A 166 -8.20 5.90 2.29
CA ILE A 166 -7.94 4.89 1.24
C ILE A 166 -8.62 5.30 -0.07
N GLY A 167 -9.87 5.74 0.00
CA GLY A 167 -10.63 6.22 -1.15
C GLY A 167 -9.97 7.43 -1.83
N GLY A 168 -9.51 8.41 -1.06
CA GLY A 168 -8.78 9.56 -1.55
C GLY A 168 -7.45 9.17 -2.21
N LEU A 169 -6.69 8.27 -1.59
CA LEU A 169 -5.44 7.73 -2.16
C LEU A 169 -5.68 7.02 -3.49
N VAL A 170 -6.68 6.13 -3.55
CA VAL A 170 -7.05 5.41 -4.77
C VAL A 170 -7.49 6.41 -5.84
N ALA A 171 -8.36 7.36 -5.50
CA ALA A 171 -8.83 8.38 -6.44
C ALA A 171 -7.67 9.23 -6.97
N GLY A 172 -6.74 9.66 -6.11
CA GLY A 172 -5.55 10.43 -6.51
C GLY A 172 -4.64 9.66 -7.45
N VAL A 173 -4.36 8.39 -7.16
CA VAL A 173 -3.55 7.51 -8.02
C VAL A 173 -4.24 7.26 -9.36
N VAL A 174 -5.55 7.01 -9.37
CA VAL A 174 -6.33 6.83 -10.60
C VAL A 174 -6.33 8.11 -11.43
N ALA A 175 -6.66 9.25 -10.83
CA ALA A 175 -6.71 10.54 -11.50
C ALA A 175 -5.36 10.91 -12.13
N ALA A 176 -4.26 10.73 -11.41
CA ALA A 176 -2.94 11.01 -11.93
C ALA A 176 -2.50 10.06 -13.06
N ASN A 177 -2.90 8.77 -13.00
CA ASN A 177 -2.68 7.84 -14.11
C ASN A 177 -3.51 8.21 -15.34
N LEU A 178 -4.76 8.66 -15.14
CA LEU A 178 -5.65 9.09 -16.21
C LEU A 178 -5.12 10.36 -16.89
N ALA A 179 -4.67 11.33 -16.10
CA ALA A 179 -4.04 12.57 -16.60
C ALA A 179 -2.80 12.26 -17.45
N ARG A 180 -1.95 11.33 -16.99
CA ARG A 180 -0.79 10.87 -17.77
C ARG A 180 -1.18 10.18 -19.07
N ALA A 181 -2.20 9.33 -19.05
CA ALA A 181 -2.71 8.67 -20.26
C ALA A 181 -3.35 9.65 -21.27
N TRP A 182 -3.76 10.84 -20.81
CA TRP A 182 -4.26 11.89 -21.67
C TRP A 182 -3.12 12.68 -22.32
N MET A 183 -2.07 13.02 -21.55
CA MET A 183 -0.85 13.66 -22.07
C MET A 183 -0.14 12.78 -23.11
N ASP A 184 0.02 11.48 -22.84
CA ASP A 184 0.65 10.53 -23.76
C ASP A 184 -0.13 10.45 -25.11
N ARG A 185 -1.46 10.69 -25.10
CA ARG A 185 -2.28 10.74 -26.33
C ARG A 185 -2.18 12.06 -27.08
N GLY A 186 -1.96 13.17 -26.38
CA GLY A 186 -1.77 14.49 -26.99
C GLY A 186 -0.48 14.59 -27.80
N GLU A 187 0.62 13.99 -27.31
CA GLU A 187 1.91 13.97 -28.02
C GLU A 187 1.86 13.17 -29.33
N LEU A 188 1.05 12.10 -29.38
CA LEU A 188 0.87 11.30 -30.59
C LEU A 188 0.06 12.02 -31.68
N GLY A 189 -0.83 12.93 -31.30
CA GLY A 189 -1.61 13.75 -32.25
C GLY A 189 -0.90 15.02 -32.72
N ALA A 190 0.18 15.44 -32.06
CA ALA A 190 0.96 16.63 -32.45
C ALA A 190 2.01 16.34 -33.54
N HIS A 191 2.27 15.05 -33.83
CA HIS A 191 3.23 14.60 -34.84
C HIS A 191 2.58 13.97 -36.09
N SER A 192 1.26 14.06 -36.21
CA SER A 192 0.47 13.68 -37.40
C SER A 192 -0.03 14.91 -38.13
#